data_AF-A0A6C0HPB7-F1
#
_entry.id   AF-A0A6C0HPB7-F1
#
_cell.length_a   1.000
_cell.length_b   1.000
_cell.length_c   1.000
_cell.angle_alpha   90.00
_cell.angle_beta   90.00
_cell.angle_gamma   90.00
#
_symmetry.space_group_name_H-M   'P 1'
#
loop_
_entity.id
_entity.type
_entity.pdbx_description
1 polymer ?
#
loop_
_entity_poly.entity_id
_entity_poly.type
_entity_poly.pdbx_seq_one_letter_code
_entity_poly.pdbx_strand_id
1 'polypeptide(L)'
;MIIPVKCFTCGTVLADKYRWYQAEVRKLKIEESGGNSVNVSSVLYLTKTQTEKTPEGKVMDILGLNKMCCRRHILTHVDIE
;
A
#
# COMPACT_ATOMS: atom_id res chain seq x y z
N MET A 1 12.44 9.40 -4.86
CA MET A 1 13.59 8.81 -4.16
C MET A 1 13.26 7.36 -3.98
N ILE A 2 14.22 6.48 -4.29
CA ILE A 2 14.00 5.03 -4.36
C ILE A 2 13.70 4.44 -2.96
N ILE A 3 12.81 3.44 -2.93
CA ILE A 3 12.47 2.70 -1.72
C ILE A 3 13.70 1.95 -1.17
N PRO A 4 13.90 1.88 0.17
CA PRO A 4 15.00 1.11 0.74
C PRO A 4 15.03 -0.33 0.23
N VAL A 5 16.22 -0.83 -0.12
CA VAL A 5 16.43 -2.20 -0.63
C VAL A 5 15.93 -3.25 0.38
N LYS A 6 16.20 -3.02 1.66
CA LYS A 6 15.74 -3.83 2.80
C LYS A 6 15.09 -2.95 3.85
N CYS A 7 14.23 -3.54 4.67
CA CYS A 7 13.69 -2.87 5.84
C CYS A 7 14.78 -2.63 6.90
N PHE A 8 14.84 -1.41 7.43
CA PHE A 8 15.81 -1.01 8.46
C PHE A 8 15.69 -1.78 9.78
N THR A 9 14.53 -2.40 10.06
CA THR A 9 14.29 -3.14 11.31
C THR A 9 14.40 -4.65 11.12
N CYS A 10 13.70 -5.20 10.13
CA CYS A 10 13.55 -6.65 9.95
C CYS A 10 14.57 -7.26 8.97
N GLY A 11 15.26 -6.44 8.16
CA GLY A 11 16.16 -6.91 7.11
C GLY A 11 15.48 -7.56 5.90
N THR A 12 14.15 -7.71 5.90
CA THR A 12 13.38 -8.24 4.75
C THR A 12 13.58 -7.36 3.52
N VAL A 13 13.76 -7.99 2.35
CA VAL A 13 13.87 -7.29 1.05
C VAL A 13 12.53 -6.67 0.68
N LEU A 14 12.56 -5.38 0.29
CA LEU A 14 11.37 -4.58 -0.03
C LEU A 14 11.40 -3.98 -1.44
N ALA A 15 12.58 -3.68 -2.00
CA ALA A 15 12.69 -2.96 -3.26
C ALA A 15 12.09 -3.67 -4.47
N ASP A 16 12.06 -5.00 -4.46
CA ASP A 16 11.44 -5.85 -5.47
C ASP A 16 9.90 -5.77 -5.45
N LYS A 17 9.29 -5.43 -4.32
CA LYS A 17 7.84 -5.51 -4.10
C LYS A 17 7.09 -4.22 -4.38
N TYR A 18 7.76 -3.07 -4.31
CA TYR A 18 7.07 -1.77 -4.27
C TYR A 18 6.31 -1.43 -5.56
N ARG A 19 6.91 -1.67 -6.74
CA ARG A 19 6.24 -1.39 -8.02
C ARG A 19 4.99 -2.25 -8.21
N TRP A 20 5.09 -3.53 -7.83
CA TRP A 20 3.95 -4.44 -7.87
C TRP A 20 2.84 -3.99 -6.91
N TYR A 21 3.21 -3.60 -5.69
CA TYR A 21 2.28 -3.04 -4.71
C TYR A 21 1.52 -1.82 -5.26
N GLN A 22 2.21 -0.86 -5.88
CA GLN A 22 1.57 0.31 -6.48
C GLN A 22 0.59 -0.04 -7.61
N ALA A 23 0.97 -0.99 -8.47
CA ALA A 23 0.12 -1.44 -9.57
C ALA A 23 -1.15 -2.14 -9.05
N GLU A 24 -1.01 -3.04 -8.08
CA GLU A 24 -2.13 -3.80 -7.54
C GLU A 24 -3.08 -2.92 -6.72
N VAL A 25 -2.54 -2.02 -5.89
CA VAL A 25 -3.37 -1.03 -5.16
C VAL A 25 -4.14 -0.14 -6.13
N ARG A 26 -3.51 0.32 -7.22
CA ARG A 26 -4.18 1.11 -8.24
C ARG A 26 -5.32 0.33 -8.90
N LYS A 27 -5.10 -0.94 -9.22
CA LYS A 27 -6.12 -1.81 -9.81
C LYS A 27 -7.32 -1.98 -8.87
N LEU A 28 -7.09 -2.35 -7.62
CA LEU A 28 -8.16 -2.53 -6.63
C LEU A 28 -8.95 -1.24 -6.36
N LYS A 29 -8.28 -0.09 -6.33
CA LYS A 29 -8.96 1.21 -6.19
C LYS A 29 -9.88 1.54 -7.36
N ILE A 30 -9.48 1.17 -8.59
CA ILE A 30 -10.31 1.37 -9.79
C ILE A 30 -11.55 0.47 -9.74
N GLU A 31 -11.37 -0.80 -9.33
CA GLU A 31 -12.45 -1.77 -9.17
C GLU A 31 -13.47 -1.32 -8.12
N GLU A 32 -13.02 -0.87 -6.95
CA GLU A 32 -13.89 -0.37 -5.87
C GLU A 32 -14.60 0.95 -6.24
N SER A 33 -14.07 1.73 -7.20
CA SER A 33 -14.59 3.06 -7.58
C SER A 33 -15.51 3.07 -8.81
N GLY A 34 -15.84 1.91 -9.40
CA GLY A 34 -16.84 1.81 -10.48
C GLY A 34 -16.55 2.64 -11.73
N GLY A 35 -15.28 2.91 -12.05
CA GLY A 35 -14.86 3.59 -13.28
C GLY A 35 -14.72 5.11 -13.22
N ASN A 36 -15.06 5.77 -12.10
CA ASN A 36 -14.80 7.20 -11.93
C ASN A 36 -13.37 7.43 -11.41
N SER A 37 -12.50 7.99 -12.26
CA SER A 37 -11.07 8.27 -12.00
C SER A 37 -10.79 9.30 -10.90
N VAL A 38 -11.82 9.91 -10.32
CA VAL A 38 -11.72 11.07 -9.41
C VAL A 38 -11.32 10.66 -7.97
N ASN A 39 -11.49 9.39 -7.57
CA ASN A 39 -11.30 8.96 -6.17
C ASN A 39 -9.97 8.23 -5.87
N VAL A 40 -8.93 8.35 -6.70
CA VAL A 40 -7.65 7.66 -6.42
C VAL A 40 -6.97 8.21 -5.14
N SER A 41 -7.26 9.45 -4.78
CA SER A 41 -6.65 10.19 -3.66
C SER A 41 -7.57 10.41 -2.45
N SER A 42 -8.79 9.85 -2.42
CA SER A 42 -9.67 10.05 -1.27
C SER A 42 -9.13 9.30 -0.04
N VAL A 43 -8.90 10.06 1.03
CA VAL A 43 -8.45 9.51 2.31
C VAL A 43 -9.69 8.99 3.05
N LEU A 44 -9.80 7.67 3.18
CA LEU A 44 -10.85 7.03 3.97
C LEU A 44 -10.50 7.11 5.45
N TYR A 45 -11.38 7.72 6.24
CA TYR A 45 -11.22 7.81 7.69
C TYR A 45 -11.94 6.66 8.40
N LEU A 46 -11.31 6.14 9.45
CA LEU A 46 -11.89 5.12 10.30
C LEU A 46 -13.17 5.65 10.99
N THR A 47 -14.31 5.16 10.53
CA THR A 47 -15.64 5.54 11.05
C THR A 47 -16.35 4.28 11.56
N LYS A 48 -17.34 4.41 12.45
CA LYS A 48 -18.13 3.27 12.97
C LYS A 48 -18.74 2.39 11.86
N THR A 49 -19.05 2.98 10.72
CA THR A 49 -19.61 2.31 9.54
C THR A 49 -18.56 1.75 8.59
N GLN A 50 -17.31 2.23 8.66
CA GLN A 50 -16.23 1.90 7.74
C GLN A 50 -15.01 1.44 8.53
N THR A 51 -15.03 0.16 8.92
CA THR A 51 -13.96 -0.52 9.68
C THR A 51 -13.23 -1.58 8.85
N GLU A 52 -13.60 -1.71 7.57
CA GLU A 52 -13.02 -2.72 6.70
C GLU A 52 -11.57 -2.41 6.31
N LYS A 53 -10.81 -3.46 5.97
CA LYS A 53 -9.44 -3.32 5.52
C LYS A 53 -9.39 -2.58 4.19
N THR A 54 -8.53 -1.56 4.12
CA THR A 54 -8.28 -0.82 2.88
C THR A 54 -7.59 -1.71 1.83
N PRO A 55 -7.66 -1.34 0.54
CA PRO A 55 -6.93 -2.02 -0.53
C PRO A 55 -5.43 -2.16 -0.24
N GLU A 56 -4.79 -1.13 0.30
CA GLU A 56 -3.38 -1.16 0.72
C GLU A 56 -3.11 -2.29 1.71
N GLY A 57 -4.01 -2.45 2.70
CA GLY A 57 -3.95 -3.52 3.68
C GLY A 57 -4.07 -4.90 3.05
N LYS A 58 -5.04 -5.10 2.15
CA LYS A 58 -5.24 -6.36 1.42
C LYS A 58 -4.02 -6.75 0.59
N VAL A 59 -3.43 -5.80 -0.15
CA VAL A 59 -2.24 -6.05 -0.99
C VAL A 59 -1.01 -6.37 -0.15
N MET A 60 -0.81 -5.68 0.99
CA MET A 60 0.30 -6.01 1.91
C MET A 60 0.17 -7.40 2.54
N ASP A 61 -1.07 -7.85 2.81
CA ASP A 61 -1.34 -9.21 3.29
C ASP A 61 -0.97 -10.25 2.22
N ILE A 62 -1.32 -10.00 0.94
CA ILE A 62 -0.98 -10.88 -0.20
C ILE A 62 0.55 -10.99 -0.39
N LEU A 63 1.29 -9.89 -0.18
CA LEU A 63 2.76 -9.87 -0.25
C LEU A 63 3.46 -10.56 0.93
N GLY A 64 2.70 -11.07 1.91
CA GLY A 64 3.22 -11.72 3.12
C GLY A 64 3.95 -10.75 4.06
N LEU A 65 3.70 -9.44 3.93
CA LEU A 65 4.34 -8.43 4.78
C LEU A 65 3.61 -8.33 6.11
N ASN A 66 3.77 -9.31 7.01
CA ASN A 66 3.01 -9.34 8.27
C ASN A 66 3.57 -8.42 9.36
N LYS A 67 4.87 -8.10 9.29
CA LYS A 67 5.54 -7.26 10.30
C LYS A 67 5.27 -5.78 10.05
N MET A 68 4.83 -5.08 11.08
CA MET A 68 4.55 -3.63 11.03
C MET A 68 5.76 -2.80 10.57
N CYS A 69 6.97 -3.18 10.95
CA CYS A 69 8.18 -2.49 10.54
C CYS A 69 8.38 -2.52 9.02
N CYS A 70 8.12 -3.66 8.37
CA CYS A 70 8.26 -3.78 6.93
C CYS A 70 7.08 -3.08 6.21
N ARG A 71 5.84 -3.12 6.76
CA ARG A 71 4.66 -2.39 6.24
C ARG A 71 4.83 -0.86 6.25
N ARG A 72 5.39 -0.30 7.33
CA ARG A 72 5.61 1.14 7.45
C ARG A 72 6.36 1.69 6.24
N HIS A 73 7.44 1.03 5.83
CA HIS A 73 8.25 1.47 4.69
C HIS A 73 7.47 1.45 3.38
N ILE A 74 6.61 0.46 3.14
CA ILE A 74 5.79 0.38 1.92
C ILE A 74 4.69 1.46 1.93
N LEU A 75 4.06 1.69 3.08
CA LEU A 75 2.92 2.60 3.19
C LEU A 75 3.32 4.08 3.17
N THR A 76 4.44 4.44 3.80
CA THR A 76 4.89 5.84 3.92
C THR A 76 5.92 6.25 2.87
N HIS A 77 6.23 5.37 1.90
CA HIS A 77 7.19 5.70 0.87
C HIS A 77 6.61 6.74 -0.10
N VAL A 78 7.33 7.84 -0.29
CA VAL A 78 7.01 8.86 -1.28
C VAL A 78 8.14 8.91 -2.28
N ASP A 79 7.82 8.63 -3.55
CA ASP A 79 8.80 8.69 -4.63
C ASP A 79 8.89 10.13 -5.15
N ILE A 80 9.80 10.92 -4.57
CA ILE A 80 10.12 12.30 -5.01
C ILE A 80 11.06 12.25 -6.23
N GLU A 81 10.68 12.84 -7.36
CA GLU A 81 11.57 12.97 -8.53
C GLU A 81 12.81 13.83 -8.27
#